data_AF-A0A8X7NZJ6-F1
#
_entry.id   AF-A0A8X7NZJ6-F1
#
_cell.length_a   1.000
_cell.length_b   1.000
_cell.length_c   1.000
_cell.angle_alpha   90.00
_cell.angle_beta   90.00
_cell.angle_gamma   90.00
#
_symmetry.space_group_name_H-M   'P 1'
#
loop_
_entity.id
_entity.type
_entity.pdbx_description
1 polymer ?
#
loop_
_entity_poly.entity_id
_entity_poly.type
_entity_poly.pdbx_seq_one_letter_code
_entity_poly.pdbx_strand_id
1 'polypeptide(L)'
;MERVGNAVTDNEYDSIGTVAYWWTHAIISDKTYKSILKNCNFTADKVSDDCDTAVNYAMNHEFGDIDQYSIYTPTCVASKQKKTGFLRMKNTLLRRRFVSGYDPCTESYAEKYYNRKDVQRAMHANVTGIRYKWTACR
;
A
#
# COMPACT_ATOMS: atom_id res chain seq x y z
N MET A 1 -9.88 -15.49 21.72
CA MET A 1 -10.39 -14.99 20.43
C MET A 1 -9.35 -14.05 19.87
N GLU A 2 -8.62 -14.49 18.86
CA GLU A 2 -7.61 -13.67 18.19
C GLU A 2 -8.31 -12.63 17.31
N ARG A 3 -7.84 -11.38 17.35
CA ARG A 3 -8.39 -10.28 16.56
C ARG A 3 -7.44 -10.00 15.40
N VAL A 4 -7.98 -9.95 14.20
CA VAL A 4 -7.24 -9.66 12.97
C VAL A 4 -7.77 -8.37 12.38
N GLY A 5 -6.88 -7.42 12.09
CA GLY A 5 -7.22 -6.12 11.50
C GLY A 5 -6.80 -6.06 10.04
N ASN A 6 -7.72 -5.69 9.14
CA ASN A 6 -7.46 -5.40 7.73
C ASN A 6 -6.56 -6.43 7.00
N ALA A 7 -6.61 -7.70 7.38
CA ALA A 7 -5.77 -8.72 6.77
C ALA A 7 -6.24 -9.11 5.37
N VAL A 8 -5.36 -9.74 4.60
CA VAL A 8 -5.77 -10.59 3.48
C VAL A 8 -6.26 -11.90 4.08
N THR A 9 -7.49 -12.29 3.77
CA THR A 9 -8.15 -13.50 4.28
C THR A 9 -8.49 -14.48 3.17
N ASP A 10 -8.87 -13.97 1.99
CA ASP A 10 -9.23 -14.77 0.84
C ASP A 10 -8.92 -13.96 -0.43
N ASN A 11 -8.00 -14.46 -1.25
CA ASN A 11 -7.50 -13.68 -2.39
C ASN A 11 -8.59 -13.33 -3.41
N GLU A 12 -9.56 -14.21 -3.63
CA GLU A 12 -10.64 -13.97 -4.61
C GLU A 12 -11.53 -12.83 -4.11
N TYR A 13 -12.11 -12.99 -2.93
CA TYR A 13 -13.04 -12.01 -2.38
C TYR A 13 -12.36 -10.70 -1.99
N ASP A 14 -11.12 -10.75 -1.49
CA ASP A 14 -10.32 -9.55 -1.21
C ASP A 14 -10.05 -8.75 -2.50
N SER A 15 -9.74 -9.43 -3.61
CA SER A 15 -9.43 -8.77 -4.88
C SER A 15 -10.67 -8.16 -5.52
N ILE A 16 -11.79 -8.88 -5.56
CA ILE A 16 -13.07 -8.36 -6.04
C ILE A 16 -13.51 -7.16 -5.20
N GLY A 17 -13.44 -7.30 -3.87
CA GLY A 17 -13.77 -6.23 -2.93
C GLY A 17 -12.88 -4.99 -3.11
N THR A 18 -11.59 -5.18 -3.39
CA THR A 18 -10.64 -4.08 -3.64
C THR A 18 -11.01 -3.30 -4.90
N VAL A 19 -11.28 -3.99 -6.01
CA VAL A 19 -11.62 -3.35 -7.29
C VAL A 19 -12.99 -2.64 -7.20
N ALA A 20 -13.97 -3.25 -6.52
CA ALA A 20 -15.26 -2.62 -6.24
C ALA A 20 -15.13 -1.40 -5.32
N TYR A 21 -14.24 -1.45 -4.33
CA TYR A 21 -13.94 -0.31 -3.46
C TYR A 21 -13.41 0.87 -4.28
N TRP A 22 -12.43 0.64 -5.16
CA TRP A 22 -11.88 1.69 -6.01
C TRP A 22 -12.96 2.38 -6.86
N TRP A 23 -13.87 1.59 -7.45
CA TRP A 23 -14.95 2.12 -8.27
C TRP A 23 -15.98 2.92 -7.45
N THR A 24 -16.47 2.34 -6.35
CA THR A 24 -17.49 2.98 -5.49
C THR A 24 -17.00 4.24 -4.77
N HIS A 25 -15.69 4.42 -4.64
CA HIS A 25 -15.07 5.61 -4.05
C HIS A 25 -14.55 6.59 -5.11
N ALA A 26 -14.97 6.44 -6.37
CA ALA A 26 -14.60 7.30 -7.49
C ALA A 26 -13.07 7.44 -7.70
N ILE A 27 -12.31 6.40 -7.34
CA ILE A 27 -10.87 6.32 -7.60
C ILE A 27 -10.63 5.88 -9.04
N ILE A 28 -11.49 5.02 -9.58
CA ILE A 28 -11.41 4.54 -10.97
C ILE A 28 -12.71 4.77 -11.73
N SER A 29 -12.60 4.88 -13.05
CA SER A 29 -13.74 5.05 -13.95
C SER A 29 -14.51 3.75 -14.18
N ASP A 30 -15.78 3.86 -14.59
CA ASP A 30 -16.61 2.72 -15.02
C ASP A 30 -15.92 1.86 -16.09
N LYS A 31 -15.17 2.51 -17.00
CA LYS A 31 -14.44 1.84 -18.07
C LYS A 31 -13.33 0.97 -17.49
N THR A 32 -12.54 1.52 -16.57
CA THR A 32 -11.45 0.81 -15.92
C THR A 32 -11.96 -0.33 -15.03
N TYR A 33 -13.03 -0.08 -14.25
CA TYR A 33 -13.69 -1.12 -13.46
C TYR A 33 -14.15 -2.31 -14.31
N LYS A 34 -14.87 -2.05 -15.41
CA LYS A 34 -15.32 -3.09 -16.35
C LYS A 34 -14.15 -3.79 -17.04
N SER A 35 -13.07 -3.07 -17.34
CA SER A 35 -11.87 -3.66 -17.94
C SER A 35 -11.17 -4.64 -17.00
N ILE A 36 -11.03 -4.28 -15.72
CA ILE A 36 -10.42 -5.16 -14.70
C ILE A 36 -11.28 -6.41 -14.52
N LEU A 37 -12.60 -6.26 -14.33
CA LEU A 37 -13.50 -7.41 -14.18
C LEU A 37 -13.50 -8.36 -15.38
N LYS A 38 -13.28 -7.82 -16.59
CA LYS A 38 -13.24 -8.62 -17.81
C LYS A 38 -11.93 -9.40 -17.96
N ASN A 39 -10.79 -8.78 -17.61
CA ASN A 39 -9.47 -9.32 -17.90
C ASN A 39 -8.85 -10.10 -16.74
N CYS A 40 -9.35 -9.91 -15.51
CA CYS A 40 -8.83 -10.56 -14.32
C CYS A 40 -9.62 -11.82 -13.95
N ASN A 41 -8.91 -12.94 -13.80
CA ASN A 41 -9.46 -14.13 -13.14
C ASN A 41 -9.08 -14.12 -11.66
N PHE A 42 -10.05 -13.79 -10.80
CA PHE A 42 -9.84 -13.65 -9.35
C PHE A 42 -9.62 -14.98 -8.60
N THR A 43 -9.90 -16.12 -9.24
CA THR A 43 -9.67 -17.46 -8.66
C THR A 43 -8.30 -18.04 -9.01
N ALA A 44 -7.58 -17.44 -9.96
CA ALA A 44 -6.32 -17.97 -10.44
C ALA A 44 -5.16 -17.60 -9.50
N ASP A 45 -4.24 -18.55 -9.28
CA ASP A 45 -3.02 -18.31 -8.51
C ASP A 45 -2.05 -17.32 -9.18
N LYS A 46 -2.18 -17.14 -10.50
CA LYS A 46 -1.33 -16.27 -11.31
C LYS A 46 -2.16 -15.22 -12.03
N VAL A 47 -1.68 -13.99 -11.95
CA VAL A 47 -2.23 -12.83 -12.67
C VAL A 47 -1.80 -12.90 -14.13
N SER A 48 -2.73 -12.68 -15.07
CA SER A 48 -2.45 -12.57 -16.50
C SER A 48 -1.89 -11.19 -16.85
N ASP A 49 -1.10 -11.11 -17.93
CA ASP A 49 -0.56 -9.82 -18.41
C ASP A 49 -1.66 -8.79 -18.72
N ASP A 50 -2.81 -9.25 -19.24
CA ASP A 50 -3.97 -8.38 -19.51
C ASP A 50 -4.61 -7.84 -18.24
N CYS A 51 -4.68 -8.66 -17.18
CA CYS A 51 -5.16 -8.22 -15.86
C CYS A 51 -4.19 -7.23 -15.24
N ASP A 52 -2.89 -7.54 -15.27
CA ASP A 52 -1.84 -6.68 -14.73
C ASP A 52 -1.83 -5.33 -15.45
N THR A 53 -1.98 -5.33 -16.78
CA THR A 53 -2.10 -4.10 -17.58
C THR A 53 -3.32 -3.27 -17.18
N ALA A 54 -4.49 -3.90 -16.96
CA ALA A 54 -5.70 -3.19 -16.56
C ALA A 54 -5.58 -2.59 -15.15
N VAL A 55 -5.00 -3.32 -14.20
CA VAL A 55 -4.76 -2.85 -12.83
C VAL A 55 -3.70 -1.75 -12.81
N ASN A 56 -2.60 -1.92 -13.54
CA ASN A 56 -1.56 -0.91 -13.66
C ASN A 56 -2.06 0.37 -14.32
N TYR A 57 -3.00 0.29 -15.27
CA TYR A 57 -3.63 1.49 -15.83
C TYR A 57 -4.36 2.29 -14.74
N ALA A 58 -5.16 1.61 -13.90
CA ALA A 58 -5.85 2.25 -12.78
C ALA A 58 -4.87 2.96 -11.83
N MET A 59 -3.83 2.24 -11.38
CA MET A 59 -2.87 2.75 -10.41
C MET A 59 -2.04 3.91 -10.95
N ASN A 60 -1.65 3.86 -12.23
CA ASN A 60 -0.75 4.87 -12.82
C ASN A 60 -1.47 6.08 -13.39
N HIS A 61 -2.75 5.96 -13.76
CA HIS A 61 -3.47 7.02 -14.48
C HIS A 61 -4.73 7.54 -13.80
N GLU A 62 -5.38 6.78 -12.92
CA GLU A 62 -6.64 7.20 -12.31
C GLU A 62 -6.52 7.53 -10.81
N PHE A 63 -5.64 6.85 -10.07
CA PHE A 63 -5.52 7.04 -8.61
C PHE A 63 -5.09 8.45 -8.18
N GLY A 64 -4.21 9.10 -8.96
CA GLY A 64 -3.63 10.38 -8.58
C GLY A 64 -2.68 10.30 -7.37
N ASP A 65 -2.49 11.43 -6.66
CA ASP A 65 -1.62 11.54 -5.47
C ASP A 65 -2.42 11.29 -4.18
N ILE A 66 -2.92 10.06 -4.02
CA ILE A 66 -3.65 9.61 -2.82
C ILE A 66 -2.84 8.60 -2.03
N ASP A 67 -2.98 8.63 -0.70
CA ASP A 67 -2.56 7.51 0.13
C ASP A 67 -3.70 6.50 0.19
N GLN A 68 -3.49 5.43 -0.51
CA GLN A 68 -4.37 4.29 -0.56
C GLN A 68 -4.70 3.71 0.84
N TYR A 69 -3.77 3.66 1.81
CA TYR A 69 -4.06 3.07 3.12
C TYR A 69 -5.06 3.95 3.90
N SER A 70 -5.21 5.20 3.46
CA SER A 70 -6.08 6.19 4.06
C SER A 70 -6.42 7.31 3.06
N ILE A 71 -7.38 7.04 2.15
CA ILE A 71 -7.69 7.88 0.98
C ILE A 71 -8.18 9.31 1.29
N TYR A 72 -8.49 9.61 2.55
CA TYR A 72 -8.94 10.93 3.00
C TYR A 72 -7.91 11.67 3.87
N THR A 73 -6.70 11.13 3.99
CA THR A 73 -5.60 11.78 4.73
C THR A 73 -4.51 12.27 3.79
N PRO A 74 -3.74 13.30 4.19
CA PRO A 74 -2.63 13.78 3.38
C PRO A 74 -1.56 12.71 3.16
N THR A 75 -0.88 12.73 2.02
CA THR A 75 0.29 11.88 1.75
C THR A 75 1.54 12.37 2.49
N CYS A 76 2.51 11.47 2.71
CA CYS A 76 3.79 11.86 3.32
C CYS A 76 4.62 12.77 2.40
N VAL A 77 4.84 14.03 2.81
CA VAL A 77 5.59 15.03 2.02
C VAL A 77 7.08 14.66 1.88
N ALA A 78 7.68 14.01 2.88
CA ALA A 78 9.10 13.62 2.85
C ALA A 78 9.42 12.55 1.79
N SER A 79 8.42 11.80 1.33
CA SER A 79 8.57 10.79 0.27
C SER A 79 8.66 11.41 -1.14
N LYS A 80 8.27 12.68 -1.31
CA LYS A 80 8.28 13.38 -2.61
C LYS A 80 9.68 13.61 -3.18
N GLN A 81 10.75 13.39 -2.41
CA GLN A 81 12.14 13.43 -2.90
C GLN A 81 12.64 12.11 -3.51
N LYS A 82 11.85 11.02 -3.49
CA LYS A 82 12.16 9.75 -4.15
C LYS A 82 10.91 9.17 -4.82
N LYS A 83 10.50 9.73 -5.95
CA LYS A 83 9.51 9.06 -6.83
C LYS A 83 10.14 7.81 -7.43
N THR A 84 9.62 6.64 -7.04
CA THR A 84 9.38 5.40 -7.83
C THR A 84 9.23 4.23 -6.83
N GLY A 85 8.11 4.18 -6.12
CA GLY A 85 7.78 3.07 -5.23
C GLY A 85 6.28 2.88 -5.27
N PHE A 86 5.82 1.91 -6.05
CA PHE A 86 4.44 1.44 -6.04
C PHE A 86 4.09 1.00 -4.62
N LEU A 87 2.94 1.42 -4.11
CA LEU A 87 2.44 1.00 -2.81
C LEU A 87 1.02 0.45 -3.01
N ARG A 88 0.69 -0.58 -2.20
CA ARG A 88 -0.50 -1.47 -2.18
C ARG A 88 -1.57 -1.17 -1.09
N MET A 89 -2.88 -1.12 -1.39
CA MET A 89 -3.93 -0.40 -0.60
C MET A 89 -4.72 -1.23 0.43
N LYS A 90 -5.04 -0.69 1.65
CA LYS A 90 -6.25 -1.03 2.46
C LYS A 90 -6.73 0.11 3.42
N ASN A 91 -8.06 0.35 3.46
CA ASN A 91 -8.82 1.53 3.98
C ASN A 91 -9.45 1.46 5.40
N THR A 92 -9.97 2.58 5.95
CA THR A 92 -11.42 2.84 6.31
C THR A 92 -11.69 4.20 7.06
N LEU A 93 -12.98 4.56 7.20
CA LEU A 93 -13.58 5.92 7.14
C LEU A 93 -14.03 6.61 8.48
N LEU A 94 -13.74 7.92 8.54
CA LEU A 94 -14.42 9.09 9.15
C LEU A 94 -14.83 9.14 10.65
N ARG A 95 -14.06 9.93 11.41
CA ARG A 95 -14.56 10.85 12.45
C ARG A 95 -13.63 12.07 12.55
N ARG A 96 -14.16 13.31 12.61
CA ARG A 96 -13.38 14.50 13.02
C ARG A 96 -12.99 14.34 14.49
N ARG A 97 -11.85 13.69 14.70
CA ARG A 97 -11.02 13.65 15.91
C ARG A 97 -9.60 13.63 15.39
N PHE A 98 -8.68 14.37 15.99
CA PHE A 98 -7.25 14.09 15.82
C PHE A 98 -7.02 12.67 16.36
N VAL A 99 -7.17 11.64 15.53
CA VAL A 99 -6.87 10.25 15.90
C VAL A 99 -5.37 10.11 15.80
N SER A 100 -4.71 10.11 16.95
CA SER A 100 -3.43 9.44 17.11
C SER A 100 -3.55 8.02 16.54
N GLY A 101 -2.89 7.69 15.42
CA GLY A 101 -2.95 6.34 14.87
C GLY A 101 -2.12 6.09 13.61
N TYR A 102 -2.56 6.59 12.46
CA TYR A 102 -1.90 6.35 11.17
C TYR A 102 -1.14 7.57 10.70
N ASP A 103 0.18 7.43 10.57
CA ASP A 103 1.07 8.43 10.01
C ASP A 103 1.70 7.86 8.73
N PRO A 104 1.40 8.41 7.54
CA PRO A 104 1.92 7.92 6.26
C PRO A 104 3.45 8.05 6.15
N CYS A 105 4.10 8.81 7.04
CA CYS A 105 5.55 8.93 7.11
C CYS A 105 6.21 7.91 8.04
N THR A 106 5.46 7.02 8.71
CA THR A 106 5.98 6.05 9.68
C THR A 106 7.13 5.23 9.12
N GLU A 107 7.01 4.73 7.88
CA GLU A 107 8.07 3.97 7.23
C GLU A 107 9.36 4.77 7.08
N SER A 108 9.27 6.05 6.71
CA SER A 108 10.43 6.94 6.60
C SER A 108 11.11 7.16 7.95
N TYR A 109 10.32 7.30 9.02
CA TYR A 109 10.84 7.43 10.37
C TYR A 109 11.53 6.14 10.82
N ALA A 110 10.93 4.99 10.54
CA ALA A 110 11.50 3.68 10.83
C ALA A 110 12.84 3.49 10.09
N GLU A 111 12.91 3.82 8.79
CA GLU A 111 14.15 3.73 8.02
C GLU A 111 15.25 4.62 8.59
N LYS A 112 14.93 5.84 8.98
CA LYS A 112 15.90 6.74 9.62
C LYS A 112 16.36 6.18 10.97
N TYR A 113 15.43 5.70 11.78
CA TYR A 113 15.71 5.20 13.13
C TYR A 113 16.55 3.92 13.11
N TYR A 114 16.13 2.90 12.36
CA TYR A 114 16.80 1.60 12.31
C TYR A 114 18.15 1.62 11.59
N ASN A 115 18.45 2.67 10.82
CA ASN A 115 19.77 2.87 10.22
C ASN A 115 20.75 3.69 11.09
N ARG A 116 20.36 4.12 12.29
CA ARG A 116 21.31 4.75 13.22
C ARG A 116 22.27 3.71 13.80
N LYS A 117 23.55 4.07 13.91
CA LYS A 117 24.61 3.17 14.41
C LYS A 117 24.37 2.69 15.84
N ASP A 118 23.86 3.57 16.71
CA ASP A 118 23.55 3.23 18.10
C ASP A 118 22.35 2.28 18.21
N VAL A 119 21.31 2.49 17.40
CA VAL A 119 20.16 1.58 17.30
C VAL A 119 20.58 0.21 16.75
N GLN A 120 21.38 0.17 15.68
CA GLN A 120 21.90 -1.10 15.13
C GLN A 120 22.78 -1.85 16.12
N ARG A 121 23.56 -1.14 16.95
CA ARG A 121 24.35 -1.73 18.03
C ARG A 121 23.45 -2.31 19.11
N ALA A 122 22.46 -1.55 19.58
CA ALA A 122 21.53 -1.98 20.62
C ALA A 122 20.68 -3.20 20.20
N MET A 123 20.30 -3.28 18.92
CA MET A 123 19.55 -4.42 18.38
C MET A 123 20.43 -5.58 17.89
N HIS A 124 21.76 -5.49 18.02
CA HIS A 124 22.70 -6.47 17.45
C HIS A 124 22.50 -6.71 15.95
N ALA A 125 22.04 -5.70 15.21
CA ALA A 125 21.70 -5.82 13.80
C ALA A 125 22.93 -5.74 12.90
N ASN A 126 23.99 -5.01 13.29
CA ASN A 126 25.19 -4.79 12.47
C ASN A 126 26.48 -5.29 13.14
N VAL A 127 26.43 -6.52 13.66
CA VAL A 127 27.58 -7.14 14.36
C VAL A 127 28.66 -7.59 13.37
N THR A 128 28.29 -7.95 12.15
CA THR A 128 29.18 -8.51 11.11
C THR A 128 29.53 -7.54 9.98
N GLY A 129 29.12 -6.27 10.05
CA GLY A 129 29.40 -5.28 9.01
C GLY A 129 28.47 -5.41 7.78
N ILE A 130 27.16 -5.32 8.00
CA ILE A 130 26.14 -5.34 6.95
C ILE A 130 26.37 -4.17 5.97
N ARG A 131 26.43 -4.49 4.68
CA ARG A 131 26.73 -3.52 3.60
C ARG A 131 25.50 -2.75 3.09
N TYR A 132 24.30 -3.19 3.45
CA TYR A 132 23.05 -2.56 3.02
C TYR A 132 22.34 -1.87 4.18
N LYS A 133 21.49 -0.91 3.84
CA LYS A 133 20.63 -0.20 4.80
C LYS A 133 19.38 -1.04 5.10
N TRP A 134 18.85 -0.92 6.30
CA TRP A 134 17.53 -1.43 6.64
C TRP A 134 16.47 -0.67 5.84
N THR A 135 15.48 -1.38 5.30
CA THR A 135 14.28 -0.84 4.62
C THR A 135 13.06 -1.58 5.13
N ALA A 136 11.87 -0.96 5.09
CA ALA A 136 10.65 -1.55 5.65
C ALA A 136 10.22 -2.83 4.90
N CYS A 137 10.16 -2.75 3.58
CA CYS A 137 9.97 -3.88 2.67
C CYS A 137 11.00 -3.77 1.53
N ARG A 138 11.30 -4.89 0.87
CA ARG A 138 12.29 -4.98 -0.21
C ARG A 138 11.68 -5.65 -1.43
#